data_AF-A0A3C1ZCF7-F1
#
_entry.id   AF-A0A3C1ZCF7-F1
#
_cell.length_a   1.000
_cell.length_b   1.000
_cell.length_c   1.000
_cell.angle_alpha   90.00
_cell.angle_beta   90.00
_cell.angle_gamma   90.00
#
_symmetry.space_group_name_H-M   'P 1'
#
loop_
_entity.id
_entity.type
_entity.pdbx_description
1 polymer ?
#
loop_
_entity_poly.entity_id
_entity_poly.type
_entity_poly.pdbx_seq_one_letter_code
_entity_poly.pdbx_strand_id
1 'polypeptide(L)'
;MRIISGKYGRRRFDVPTGITARPTTDMARENLFNVLNNFIDFDGITALDLFAGTGAISFELLSRGAAAVTAVEMARTQTAFINKVKAMLADDNLTVVKGDVF
;
A
#
# COMPACT_ATOMS: atom_id res chain seq x y z
N MET A 1 -8.38 -4.53 5.25
CA MET A 1 -7.80 -3.66 4.20
C MET A 1 -8.14 -4.27 2.86
N ARG A 2 -8.66 -3.46 1.93
CA ARG A 2 -9.07 -3.92 0.59
C ARG A 2 -8.23 -3.21 -0.46
N ILE A 3 -7.75 -3.93 -1.45
CA ILE A 3 -7.23 -3.31 -2.68
C ILE A 3 -8.45 -3.07 -3.58
N ILE A 4 -8.63 -1.85 -4.07
CA ILE A 4 -9.83 -1.33 -4.72
C ILE A 4 -9.79 -1.71 -6.20
N SER A 5 -8.69 -1.44 -6.90
CA SER A 5 -8.56 -1.62 -8.35
C SER A 5 -7.18 -2.16 -8.77
N GLY A 6 -6.96 -2.35 -10.06
CA GLY A 6 -5.70 -2.88 -10.62
C GLY A 6 -5.59 -4.41 -10.55
N LYS A 7 -4.39 -4.96 -10.79
CA LYS A 7 -4.12 -6.41 -10.88
C LYS A 7 -4.49 -7.19 -9.61
N TYR A 8 -4.48 -6.53 -8.45
CA TYR A 8 -4.89 -7.09 -7.15
C TYR A 8 -6.23 -6.58 -6.65
N GLY A 9 -6.99 -5.87 -7.50
CA GLY A 9 -8.27 -5.27 -7.16
C GLY A 9 -9.25 -6.26 -6.52
N ARG A 10 -10.09 -5.73 -5.63
CA ARG A 10 -11.13 -6.41 -4.84
C ARG A 10 -10.63 -7.42 -3.80
N ARG A 11 -9.33 -7.72 -3.71
CA ARG A 11 -8.76 -8.58 -2.66
C ARG A 11 -8.88 -7.93 -1.29
N ARG A 12 -9.20 -8.72 -0.27
CA ARG A 12 -9.37 -8.29 1.13
C ARG A 12 -8.38 -9.02 2.03
N PHE A 13 -7.85 -8.29 3.01
CA PHE A 13 -6.90 -8.78 4.00
C PHE A 13 -7.33 -8.34 5.39
N ASP A 14 -7.30 -9.27 6.34
CA ASP A 14 -7.65 -9.01 7.73
C ASP A 14 -6.52 -8.25 8.42
N VAL A 15 -6.82 -6.99 8.76
CA VAL A 15 -5.88 -6.10 9.42
C VAL A 15 -5.74 -6.54 10.89
N PRO A 16 -4.53 -6.51 11.47
CA PRO A 16 -4.35 -6.78 12.89
C PRO A 16 -5.24 -5.89 13.76
N THR A 17 -5.76 -6.47 14.85
CA THR A 17 -6.52 -5.72 15.86
C THR A 17 -5.58 -4.82 16.67
N GLY A 18 -6.14 -3.79 17.31
CA GLY A 18 -5.39 -2.92 18.22
C GLY A 18 -4.53 -1.84 17.55
N ILE A 19 -4.71 -1.59 16.25
CA ILE A 19 -4.10 -0.43 15.58
C ILE A 19 -4.86 0.84 15.99
N THR A 20 -4.16 1.78 16.63
CA THR A 20 -4.72 3.07 17.11
C THR A 20 -4.76 4.16 16.03
N ALA A 21 -4.23 3.88 14.83
CA ALA A 21 -4.22 4.83 13.72
C ALA A 21 -5.60 5.00 13.10
N ARG A 22 -5.91 6.24 12.66
CA ARG A 22 -7.12 6.53 11.89
C ARG A 22 -7.00 5.90 10.49
N PRO A 23 -7.91 5.00 10.08
CA PRO A 23 -7.81 4.37 8.78
C PRO A 23 -8.16 5.35 7.64
N THR A 24 -7.41 5.29 6.55
CA THR A 24 -7.82 5.91 5.28
C THR A 24 -8.94 5.08 4.67
N THR A 25 -10.12 5.67 4.52
CA THR A 25 -11.30 4.96 4.01
C THR A 25 -11.09 4.54 2.56
N ASP A 26 -11.81 3.50 2.13
CA ASP A 26 -11.78 3.05 0.73
C ASP A 26 -12.16 4.19 -0.21
N MET A 27 -13.18 4.98 0.13
CA MET A 27 -13.60 6.16 -0.65
C MET A 27 -12.49 7.22 -0.75
N ALA A 28 -11.77 7.50 0.35
CA ALA A 28 -10.68 8.47 0.32
C ALA A 28 -9.52 7.99 -0.56
N ARG A 29 -9.17 6.69 -0.50
CA ARG A 29 -8.14 6.10 -1.37
C ARG A 29 -8.58 6.09 -2.83
N GLU A 30 -9.81 5.69 -3.12
CA GLU A 30 -10.37 5.70 -4.48
C GLU A 30 -10.32 7.11 -5.09
N ASN A 31 -10.75 8.12 -4.35
CA ASN A 31 -10.70 9.51 -4.79
C ASN A 31 -9.27 10.01 -5.02
N LEU A 32 -8.33 9.67 -4.13
CA LEU A 32 -6.91 10.00 -4.32
C LEU A 32 -6.40 9.46 -5.65
N PHE A 33 -6.61 8.16 -5.93
CA PHE A 33 -6.12 7.57 -7.17
C PHE A 33 -6.91 8.03 -8.40
N ASN A 34 -8.19 8.36 -8.27
CA ASN A 34 -8.95 8.97 -9.37
C ASN A 34 -8.35 10.31 -9.78
N VAL A 35 -7.91 11.13 -8.82
CA VAL A 35 -7.19 12.37 -9.11
C VAL A 35 -5.86 12.06 -9.78
N LEU A 36 -5.03 11.18 -9.18
CA LEU A 36 -3.69 10.86 -9.70
C LEU A 36 -3.71 10.23 -11.11
N ASN A 37 -4.70 9.41 -11.43
CA ASN A 37 -4.88 8.82 -12.77
C ASN A 37 -5.00 9.87 -13.88
N ASN A 38 -5.38 11.12 -13.57
CA ASN A 38 -5.43 12.20 -14.56
C ASN A 38 -4.07 12.87 -14.80
N PHE A 39 -3.09 12.62 -13.92
CA PHE A 39 -1.78 13.27 -13.95
C PHE A 39 -0.64 12.30 -14.28
N ILE A 40 -0.81 11.02 -13.95
CA ILE A 40 0.27 10.03 -13.93
C ILE A 40 -0.25 8.73 -14.57
N ASP A 41 0.53 8.19 -15.50
CA ASP A 41 0.45 6.77 -15.85
C ASP A 41 1.28 5.98 -14.84
N PHE A 42 0.66 4.99 -14.20
CA PHE A 42 1.29 4.21 -13.15
C PHE A 42 2.18 3.10 -13.70
N ASP A 43 2.05 2.72 -14.97
CA ASP A 43 2.88 1.65 -15.53
C ASP A 43 4.37 2.06 -15.53
N GLY A 44 5.22 1.20 -14.97
CA GLY A 44 6.67 1.43 -14.95
C GLY A 44 7.18 2.40 -13.87
N ILE A 45 6.32 3.11 -13.12
CA ILE A 45 6.78 4.12 -12.16
C ILE A 45 7.36 3.50 -10.89
N THR A 46 8.21 4.26 -10.20
CA THR A 46 8.63 3.96 -8.83
C THR A 46 7.96 4.91 -7.84
N ALA A 47 7.51 4.39 -6.70
CA ALA A 47 6.85 5.21 -5.68
C ALA A 47 7.43 4.99 -4.27
N LEU A 48 7.26 6.00 -3.42
CA LEU A 48 7.69 6.02 -2.03
C LEU A 48 6.49 6.36 -1.14
N ASP A 49 6.20 5.49 -0.18
CA ASP A 49 5.13 5.63 0.82
C ASP A 49 5.77 5.77 2.21
N LEU A 50 5.85 7.01 2.70
CA LEU A 50 6.65 7.34 3.89
C LEU A 50 5.98 6.97 5.22
N PHE A 51 4.67 6.78 5.27
CA PHE A 51 3.99 6.39 6.50
C PHE A 51 2.99 5.30 6.17
N ALA A 52 3.52 4.17 5.71
CA ALA A 52 2.76 3.19 4.96
C ALA A 52 1.60 2.59 5.78
N GLY A 53 1.70 2.56 7.11
CA GLY A 53 0.69 2.01 8.00
C GLY A 53 0.40 0.57 7.60
N THR A 54 -0.84 0.27 7.23
CA THR A 54 -1.21 -1.08 6.78
C THR A 54 -0.80 -1.40 5.33
N GLY A 55 -0.07 -0.52 4.67
CA GLY A 55 0.34 -0.62 3.26
C GLY A 55 -0.79 -0.30 2.28
N ALA A 56 -1.90 0.27 2.74
CA ALA A 56 -3.10 0.43 1.92
C ALA A 56 -2.89 1.30 0.66
N ILE A 57 -1.96 2.26 0.69
CA ILE A 57 -1.55 3.05 -0.48
C ILE A 57 -0.48 2.32 -1.28
N SER A 58 0.56 1.80 -0.61
CA SER A 58 1.60 0.97 -1.22
C SER A 58 1.06 -0.15 -2.12
N PHE A 59 0.05 -0.89 -1.65
CA PHE A 59 -0.56 -1.97 -2.44
C PHE A 59 -1.44 -1.47 -3.59
N GLU A 60 -2.06 -0.29 -3.48
CA GLU A 60 -2.80 0.31 -4.60
C GLU A 60 -1.84 0.73 -5.72
N LEU A 61 -0.71 1.34 -5.37
CA LEU A 61 0.33 1.74 -6.31
C LEU A 61 0.82 0.52 -7.12
N LEU A 62 1.19 -0.56 -6.43
CA LEU A 62 1.59 -1.81 -7.08
C LEU A 62 0.48 -2.42 -7.92
N SER A 63 -0.75 -2.43 -7.39
CA SER A 63 -1.90 -2.99 -8.10
C SER A 63 -2.16 -2.25 -9.42
N ARG A 64 -1.89 -0.94 -9.47
CA ARG A 64 -2.12 -0.07 -10.62
C ARG A 64 -0.99 -0.04 -11.64
N GLY A 65 0.12 -0.73 -11.40
CA GLY A 65 1.19 -0.88 -12.40
C GLY A 65 2.54 -0.32 -11.98
N ALA A 66 2.67 0.27 -10.78
CA ALA A 66 3.97 0.74 -10.30
C ALA A 66 4.98 -0.42 -10.34
N ALA A 67 6.12 -0.20 -11.00
CA ALA A 67 7.18 -1.19 -11.16
C ALA A 67 7.90 -1.47 -9.84
N ALA A 68 7.99 -0.49 -8.95
CA ALA A 68 8.52 -0.67 -7.61
C ALA A 68 7.89 0.29 -6.61
N VAL A 69 7.66 -0.17 -5.39
CA VAL A 69 7.19 0.66 -4.28
C VAL A 69 8.07 0.43 -3.07
N THR A 70 8.56 1.52 -2.47
CA THR A 70 9.21 1.48 -1.17
C THR A 70 8.25 2.00 -0.11
N ALA A 71 7.99 1.20 0.90
CA ALA A 71 7.11 1.51 2.02
C ALA A 71 7.93 1.65 3.30
N VAL A 72 7.90 2.83 3.93
CA VAL A 72 8.54 3.10 5.21
C VAL A 72 7.47 3.04 6.30
N GLU A 73 7.73 2.24 7.34
CA GLU A 73 6.82 2.10 8.48
C GLU A 73 7.58 1.71 9.76
N MET A 74 7.37 2.47 10.84
CA MET A 74 8.07 2.26 12.09
C MET A 74 7.45 1.12 12.93
N ALA A 75 6.13 1.00 12.92
CA ALA A 75 5.40 0.12 13.82
C ALA A 75 5.50 -1.35 13.36
N ARG A 76 6.05 -2.19 14.25
CA ARG A 76 6.34 -3.61 13.97
C ARG A 76 5.10 -4.39 13.49
N THR A 77 3.93 -4.14 14.08
CA THR A 77 2.69 -4.84 13.73
C THR A 77 2.28 -4.57 12.29
N GLN A 78 2.41 -3.32 11.87
CA GLN A 78 2.11 -2.83 10.53
C GLN A 78 3.12 -3.36 9.50
N THR A 79 4.42 -3.24 9.78
CA THR A 79 5.47 -3.81 8.92
C THR A 79 5.27 -5.33 8.72
N ALA A 80 4.96 -6.06 9.79
CA ALA A 80 4.70 -7.49 9.71
C ALA A 80 3.46 -7.81 8.86
N PHE A 81 2.41 -7.00 8.99
CA PHE A 81 1.21 -7.13 8.16
C PHE A 81 1.50 -6.87 6.68
N ILE A 82 2.25 -5.82 6.34
CA ILE A 82 2.65 -5.52 4.96
C ILE A 82 3.43 -6.71 4.37
N ASN A 83 4.42 -7.24 5.10
CA ASN A 83 5.20 -8.40 4.63
C ASN A 83 4.34 -9.66 4.44
N LYS A 84 3.38 -9.90 5.33
CA LYS A 84 2.42 -11.01 5.17
C LYS A 84 1.59 -10.87 3.90
N VAL A 85 1.05 -9.68 3.64
CA VAL A 85 0.25 -9.42 2.43
C VAL A 85 1.12 -9.48 1.17
N LYS A 86 2.34 -8.92 1.20
CA LYS A 86 3.33 -9.05 0.11
C LYS A 86 3.55 -10.51 -0.26
N ALA A 87 3.80 -11.37 0.73
CA ALA A 87 4.00 -12.80 0.51
C ALA A 87 2.75 -13.49 -0.06
N MET A 88 1.55 -13.12 0.39
CA MET A 88 0.29 -13.65 -0.17
C MET A 88 0.03 -13.22 -1.62
N LEU A 89 0.50 -12.04 -2.02
CA LEU A 89 0.38 -11.55 -3.38
C LEU A 89 1.45 -12.12 -4.32
N ALA A 90 2.53 -12.70 -3.76
CA ALA A 90 3.71 -13.15 -4.49
C ALA A 90 4.28 -12.05 -5.41
N ASP A 91 4.34 -10.81 -4.90
CA ASP A 91 4.89 -9.65 -5.60
C ASP A 91 6.14 -9.15 -4.89
N ASP A 92 7.29 -9.24 -5.56
CA ASP A 92 8.58 -8.82 -5.01
C ASP A 92 8.87 -7.33 -5.19
N ASN A 93 8.03 -6.60 -5.94
CA ASN A 93 8.22 -5.19 -6.25
C ASN A 93 7.87 -4.26 -5.08
N LEU A 94 7.45 -4.79 -3.92
CA LEU A 94 7.29 -4.05 -2.67
C LEU A 94 8.52 -4.19 -1.77
N THR A 95 9.25 -3.11 -1.55
CA THR A 95 10.31 -3.06 -0.52
C THR A 95 9.73 -2.45 0.76
N VAL A 96 9.90 -3.12 1.90
CA VAL A 96 9.42 -2.64 3.19
C VAL A 96 10.60 -2.27 4.07
N VAL A 97 10.70 -0.99 4.45
CA VAL A 97 11.71 -0.46 5.34
C VAL A 97 11.08 -0.23 6.70
N LYS A 98 11.54 -0.98 7.71
CA LYS A 98 11.15 -0.71 9.09
C LYS A 98 12.07 0.38 9.66
N GLY A 99 11.56 1.59 9.77
CA GLY A 99 12.35 2.72 10.24
C GLY A 99 11.47 3.94 10.53
N ASP A 100 12.12 4.94 11.12
CA ASP A 100 11.57 6.29 11.16
C ASP A 100 11.80 6.97 9.79
N VAL A 101 11.01 7.99 9.50
CA VAL A 101 11.07 8.77 8.26
C VAL A 101 11.98 9.99 8.39
N PHE A 102 12.10 10.50 9.61
CA PHE A 102 12.86 11.71 9.94
C PHE A 102 14.34 11.40 10.20
#